data_AF-A0A3C0IW40-F1
#
_entry.id   AF-A0A3C0IW40-F1
#
_cell.length_a   1.000
_cell.length_b   1.000
_cell.length_c   1.000
_cell.angle_alpha   90.00
_cell.angle_beta   90.00
_cell.angle_gamma   90.00
#
_symmetry.space_group_name_H-M   'P 1'
#
loop_
_entity.id
_entity.type
_entity.pdbx_description
1 polymer ?
#
loop_
_entity_poly.entity_id
_entity_poly.type
_entity_poly.pdbx_seq_one_letter_code
_entity_poly.pdbx_strand_id
1 'polypeptide(L)'
;RELIRHHNHRYYVLDDPEVTDAEYDALLRELIALEEIHPELADPDSPSRRVGGEVATSFEPVVHEIPMLSLDNVFNEELLRAFDTRVRRAMGLGSV
;
A
#
# COMPACT_ATOMS: atom_id res chain seq x y z
N ARG A 1 -14.97 0.94 12.96
CA ARG A 1 -14.23 0.68 11.69
C ARG A 1 -13.47 1.90 11.18
N GLU A 2 -14.15 3.01 10.89
CA GLU A 2 -13.49 4.20 10.31
C GLU A 2 -12.35 4.77 11.17
N LEU A 3 -12.55 4.85 12.49
CA LEU A 3 -11.51 5.31 13.42
C LEU A 3 -10.22 4.47 13.34
N ILE A 4 -10.34 3.14 13.22
CA ILE A 4 -9.19 2.25 13.05
C ILE A 4 -8.54 2.45 11.69
N ARG A 5 -9.32 2.69 10.61
CA ARG A 5 -8.78 3.02 9.28
C ARG A 5 -8.01 4.34 9.31
N HIS A 6 -8.54 5.35 10.00
CA HIS A 6 -7.87 6.64 10.21
C HIS A 6 -6.51 6.45 10.91
N HIS A 7 -6.47 5.75 12.05
CA HIS A 7 -5.21 5.51 12.75
C HIS A 7 -4.23 4.65 11.93
N ASN A 8 -4.71 3.67 11.17
CA ASN A 8 -3.88 2.93 10.23
C ASN A 8 -3.27 3.82 9.15
N HIS A 9 -4.04 4.78 8.61
CA HIS A 9 -3.52 5.73 7.63
C HIS A 9 -2.45 6.64 8.26
N ARG A 10 -2.71 7.16 9.47
CA ARG A 10 -1.77 7.99 10.21
C ARG A 10 -0.46 7.28 10.50
N TYR A 11 -0.53 6.01 10.92
CA TYR A 11 0.63 5.18 11.21
C TYR A 11 1.39 4.73 9.95
N TYR A 12 0.72 4.10 8.98
CA TYR A 12 1.39 3.47 7.84
C TYR A 12 1.68 4.39 6.65
N VAL A 13 0.93 5.49 6.50
CA VAL A 13 1.06 6.38 5.33
C VAL A 13 1.66 7.73 5.71
N LEU A 14 1.23 8.31 6.83
CA LEU A 14 1.68 9.64 7.24
C LEU A 14 2.87 9.64 8.21
N ASP A 15 3.25 8.47 8.74
CA ASP A 15 4.31 8.32 9.75
C ASP A 15 4.14 9.28 10.95
N ASP A 16 2.87 9.54 11.32
CA ASP A 16 2.48 10.52 12.35
C ASP A 16 1.31 9.98 13.19
N PRO A 17 1.59 9.00 14.08
CA PRO A 17 0.57 8.34 14.88
C PRO A 17 -0.02 9.27 15.95
N GLU A 18 -1.34 9.29 16.06
CA GLU A 18 -2.07 10.12 17.04
C GLU A 18 -2.38 9.37 18.34
N VAL A 19 -2.32 8.05 18.31
CA VAL A 19 -2.63 7.16 19.43
C VAL A 19 -1.50 6.18 19.63
N THR A 20 -1.33 5.76 20.88
CA THR A 20 -0.39 4.71 21.25
C THR A 20 -0.87 3.35 20.77
N ASP A 21 0.04 2.39 20.66
CA ASP A 21 -0.28 1.00 20.31
C ASP A 21 -1.33 0.39 21.25
N ALA A 22 -1.30 0.73 22.54
CA ALA A 22 -2.25 0.23 23.53
C ALA A 22 -3.69 0.74 23.29
N GLU A 23 -3.82 2.00 22.87
CA GLU A 23 -5.11 2.61 22.53
C GLU A 23 -5.65 2.03 21.22
N TYR A 24 -4.78 1.87 20.21
CA TYR A 24 -5.14 1.19 18.96
C TYR A 24 -5.61 -0.25 19.21
N ASP A 25 -4.88 -1.00 20.02
CA ASP A 25 -5.22 -2.37 20.42
C ASP A 25 -6.58 -2.45 21.12
N ALA A 26 -6.89 -1.48 22.00
CA ALA A 26 -8.18 -1.42 22.68
C ALA A 26 -9.33 -1.23 21.67
N LEU A 27 -9.18 -0.30 20.72
CA LEU A 27 -10.14 -0.07 19.65
C LEU A 27 -10.34 -1.31 18.77
N LEU A 28 -9.25 -2.02 18.46
CA LEU A 28 -9.31 -3.23 17.64
C LEU A 28 -10.03 -4.37 18.37
N ARG A 29 -9.75 -4.58 19.66
CA ARG A 29 -10.46 -5.57 20.49
C ARG A 29 -11.95 -5.27 20.59
N GLU A 30 -12.32 -4.00 20.75
CA GLU A 30 -13.72 -3.58 20.76
C GLU A 30 -14.41 -3.92 19.44
N LEU A 31 -13.77 -3.61 18.30
CA LEU A 31 -14.31 -3.96 16.98
C LEU A 31 -14.51 -5.47 16.82
N ILE A 32 -13.53 -6.28 17.23
CA ILE A 32 -13.62 -7.75 17.17
C ILE A 32 -14.81 -8.24 18.01
N ALA A 33 -14.93 -7.80 19.25
CA ALA A 33 -16.03 -8.20 20.14
C ALA A 33 -17.40 -7.83 19.55
N LEU A 34 -17.54 -6.65 18.94
CA LEU A 34 -18.78 -6.23 18.29
C LEU A 34 -19.13 -7.12 17.09
N GLU A 35 -18.14 -7.52 16.29
CA GLU A 35 -18.34 -8.39 15.12
C GLU A 35 -18.62 -9.85 15.51
N GLU A 36 -18.13 -10.31 16.66
CA GLU A 36 -18.47 -11.62 17.23
C GLU A 36 -19.92 -11.65 17.75
N ILE A 37 -20.36 -10.57 18.39
CA ILE A 37 -21.74 -10.44 18.90
C ILE A 37 -22.74 -10.24 17.74
N HIS A 38 -22.32 -9.56 16.67
CA HIS A 38 -23.12 -9.29 15.48
C HIS A 38 -22.47 -9.83 14.20
N PRO A 39 -22.48 -11.16 13.97
CA PRO A 39 -21.87 -11.76 12.80
C PRO A 39 -22.42 -11.24 11.47
N GLU A 40 -23.69 -10.82 11.45
CA GLU A 40 -24.38 -10.23 10.30
C GLU A 40 -23.79 -8.88 9.86
N LEU A 41 -23.14 -8.16 10.79
CA LEU A 41 -22.50 -6.89 10.50
C LEU A 41 -21.04 -7.07 10.06
N ALA A 42 -20.48 -8.27 10.17
CA ALA A 42 -19.06 -8.54 10.01
C ALA A 42 -18.65 -8.51 8.52
N ASP A 43 -18.04 -7.39 8.12
CA ASP A 43 -17.65 -7.06 6.75
C ASP A 43 -16.33 -7.75 6.36
N PRO A 44 -16.22 -8.42 5.20
CA PRO A 44 -14.97 -8.98 4.69
C PRO A 44 -13.81 -7.98 4.64
N ASP A 45 -14.08 -6.70 4.37
CA ASP A 45 -13.08 -5.65 4.27
C ASP A 45 -12.76 -4.99 5.63
N SER A 46 -13.28 -5.53 6.73
CA SER A 46 -13.07 -4.97 8.07
C SER A 46 -11.59 -4.98 8.46
N PRO A 47 -11.08 -3.93 9.14
CA PRO A 47 -9.71 -3.90 9.64
C PRO A 47 -9.34 -5.08 10.55
N SER A 48 -10.31 -5.67 11.26
CA SER A 48 -10.15 -6.86 12.11
C SER A 48 -9.82 -8.13 11.34
N ARG A 49 -10.11 -8.18 10.03
CA ARG A 49 -9.94 -9.36 9.16
C ARG A 49 -8.73 -9.30 8.24
N ARG A 50 -7.93 -8.24 8.31
CA ARG A 50 -6.73 -8.08 7.47
C ARG A 50 -5.61 -9.07 7.78
N VAL A 51 -5.61 -9.70 8.96
CA VAL A 51 -4.55 -10.63 9.38
C VAL A 51 -5.07 -12.06 9.42
N GLY A 52 -4.55 -12.90 8.53
CA GLY A 52 -4.63 -14.36 8.63
C GLY A 52 -5.95 -14.99 8.17
N GLY A 53 -5.90 -15.69 7.04
CA GLY A 53 -6.81 -16.78 6.68
C GLY A 53 -6.07 -18.11 6.75
N GLU A 54 -6.62 -19.17 6.14
CA GLU A 54 -5.87 -20.41 5.96
C GLU A 54 -4.58 -20.16 5.17
N VAL A 55 -3.52 -20.89 5.53
CA VAL A 55 -2.24 -20.80 4.81
C VAL A 55 -2.45 -21.30 3.38
N ALA A 56 -2.38 -20.41 2.41
CA ALA A 56 -2.37 -20.79 1.00
C ALA A 56 -1.13 -21.64 0.73
N THR A 57 -1.32 -22.79 0.08
CA THR A 57 -0.23 -23.69 -0.32
C THR A 57 0.52 -23.19 -1.55
N SER A 58 -0.11 -22.33 -2.35
CA SER A 58 0.46 -21.70 -3.55
C SER A 58 -0.30 -20.43 -3.94
N PHE A 59 0.34 -19.59 -4.77
CA PHE A 59 -0.30 -18.46 -5.43
C PHE A 59 -0.63 -18.82 -6.89
N GLU A 60 -1.85 -18.52 -7.33
CA GLU A 60 -2.21 -18.60 -8.74
C GLU A 60 -1.61 -17.43 -9.52
N PRO A 61 -1.15 -17.64 -10.78
CA PRO A 61 -0.69 -16.55 -11.61
C PRO A 61 -1.84 -15.63 -11.99
N VAL A 62 -1.64 -14.33 -11.83
CA VAL A 62 -2.59 -13.30 -12.26
C VAL A 62 -2.04 -12.56 -13.46
N VAL A 63 -2.87 -12.37 -14.49
CA VAL A 63 -2.50 -11.59 -15.67
C VAL A 63 -2.79 -10.11 -15.41
N HIS A 64 -1.77 -9.26 -15.53
CA HIS A 64 -1.96 -7.82 -15.47
C HIS A 64 -2.64 -7.32 -16.76
N GLU A 65 -3.77 -6.61 -16.61
CA GLU A 65 -4.50 -6.01 -17.74
C GLU A 65 -3.63 -5.01 -18.53
N ILE A 66 -2.78 -4.28 -17.82
CA ILE A 66 -1.79 -3.36 -18.38
C ILE A 66 -0.40 -3.92 -18.06
N PRO A 67 0.53 -4.00 -19.03
CA PRO A 67 1.89 -4.47 -18.78
C PRO A 67 2.58 -3.66 -17.67
N MET A 68 3.09 -4.35 -16.65
CA MET A 68 3.99 -3.74 -15.67
C MET A 68 5.36 -3.54 -16.33
N LEU A 69 5.69 -2.29 -16.64
CA LEU A 69 6.98 -1.94 -17.23
C LEU A 69 8.08 -1.92 -16.17
N SER A 70 9.27 -2.36 -16.58
CA SER A 70 10.48 -2.18 -15.79
C SER A 70 11.05 -0.77 -15.96
N LEU A 71 11.88 -0.36 -15.01
CA LEU A 71 12.70 0.85 -15.14
C LEU A 71 14.11 0.45 -15.57
N ASP A 72 14.66 1.17 -16.55
CA ASP A 72 16.07 1.06 -16.91
C ASP A 72 16.96 1.70 -15.83
N ASN A 73 18.16 1.15 -15.66
CA ASN A 73 19.11 1.59 -14.64
C ASN A 73 20.15 2.56 -15.20
N VAL A 74 20.63 3.44 -14.31
CA VAL A 74 21.76 4.34 -14.55
C VAL A 74 22.68 4.28 -13.35
N PHE A 75 23.98 4.15 -13.59
CA PHE A 75 24.98 3.90 -12.53
C PHE A 75 25.97 5.05 -12.34
N ASN A 76 25.90 6.08 -13.17
CA ASN A 76 26.76 7.25 -13.08
C ASN A 76 26.06 8.48 -13.69
N GLU A 77 26.63 9.66 -13.41
CA GLU A 77 26.07 10.94 -13.84
C GLU A 77 26.06 11.11 -15.36
N GLU A 78 27.08 10.59 -16.07
CA GLU A 78 27.16 10.68 -17.52
C GLU A 78 25.98 9.99 -18.21
N LEU A 79 25.66 8.77 -17.77
CA LEU A 79 24.52 8.00 -18.25
C LEU A 79 23.18 8.68 -17.90
N LEU A 80 23.11 9.38 -16.76
CA LEU A 80 21.91 10.16 -16.39
C LEU A 80 21.70 11.34 -17.34
N ARG A 81 22.77 12.07 -17.67
CA ARG A 81 22.74 13.18 -18.63
C ARG A 81 22.40 12.70 -20.04
N ALA A 82 22.87 11.51 -20.43
CA ALA A 82 22.50 10.90 -21.70
C ALA A 82 21.01 10.54 -21.75
N PHE A 83 20.44 10.04 -20.65
CA PHE A 83 18.99 9.82 -20.53
C PHE A 83 18.19 11.12 -20.68
N ASP A 84 18.54 12.18 -19.94
CA ASP A 84 17.91 13.50 -20.05
C ASP A 84 17.96 14.04 -21.49
N THR A 85 19.12 13.95 -22.13
CA THR A 85 19.30 14.36 -23.53
C THR A 85 18.36 13.61 -24.48
N ARG A 86 18.23 12.29 -24.31
CA ARG A 86 17.33 11.45 -25.12
C ARG A 86 15.86 11.85 -24.94
N VAL A 87 15.44 12.11 -23.70
CA VAL A 87 14.07 12.56 -23.39
C VAL A 87 13.80 13.93 -24.00
N ARG A 88 14.70 14.91 -23.84
CA ARG A 88 14.57 16.25 -24.44
C ARG A 88 14.44 16.19 -25.95
N ARG A 89 15.29 15.38 -26.61
CA ARG A 89 15.23 15.16 -28.05
C ARG A 89 13.89 14.56 -28.49
N ALA A 90 13.37 13.58 -27.76
CA ALA A 90 12.06 12.98 -28.04
C ALA A 90 10.91 13.99 -27.89
N MET A 91 11.06 14.96 -26.99
CA MET A 91 10.08 16.04 -26.75
C MET A 91 10.28 17.28 -27.63
N GLY A 92 11.26 17.28 -28.54
CA GLY A 92 11.56 18.44 -29.41
C GLY A 92 12.16 19.65 -28.67
N LEU A 93 12.63 19.45 -27.43
CA LEU A 93 13.33 20.46 -26.64
C LEU A 93 14.82 20.32 -27.00
N GLY A 94 15.42 21.33 -27.63
CA GLY A 94 16.85 21.31 -27.99
C GLY A 94 17.76 21.04 -26.79
N SER A 95 18.94 20.46 -27.04
CA SER A 95 19.99 20.28 -26.02
C SER A 95 20.60 21.63 -25.64
N VAL A 96 20.82 21.88 -24.35
CA VAL A 96 21.65 22.98 -23.84
C VAL A 96 23.12 22.56 -23.89
#